data_AF-A0AAD5K9S1-F1
#
_entry.id   AF-A0AAD5K9S1-F1
#
_cell.length_a   1.000
_cell.length_b   1.000
_cell.length_c   1.000
_cell.angle_alpha   90.00
_cell.angle_beta   90.00
_cell.angle_gamma   90.00
#
_symmetry.space_group_name_H-M   'P 1'
#
loop_
_entity.id
_entity.type
_entity.pdbx_description
1 polymer ?
#
loop_
_entity_poly.entity_id
_entity_poly.type
_entity_poly.pdbx_seq_one_letter_code
_entity_poly.pdbx_strand_id
1 'polypeptide(L)'
;MRPKICLGSFLLLSIVLLLCVELVQGNTEKLMFSASWDDQVECINDRQDGHVLNPPYSTTQRVIIPHSPNTTITPSLSQHWYILDELRTDMNYELRISYPATSPTDFKLTLYQVCHKDNGNDNKNERRIVLVEADYAGVSNIPGMESAPVKYDIVLENLYLGFLFYQVYKIAAAVAVVLLLGQFIILPKVQRIITQASMDSKNNNDHLKHKEE
;
A
#
# COMPACT_ATOMS: atom_id res chain seq x y z
N MET A 1 1.00 -7.89 46.47
CA MET A 1 1.67 -8.61 45.36
C MET A 1 1.74 -7.68 44.15
N ARG A 2 2.93 -7.26 43.72
CA ARG A 2 3.09 -6.47 42.49
C ARG A 2 3.34 -7.43 41.32
N PRO A 3 2.57 -7.35 40.22
CA PRO A 3 2.81 -8.20 39.07
C PRO A 3 4.15 -7.79 38.42
N LYS A 4 5.10 -8.72 38.37
CA LYS A 4 6.33 -8.58 37.58
C LYS A 4 5.95 -8.72 36.11
N ILE A 5 5.64 -7.60 35.46
CA ILE A 5 5.47 -7.57 34.01
C ILE A 5 6.86 -7.79 33.41
N CYS A 6 7.10 -8.98 32.86
CA CYS A 6 8.38 -9.39 32.30
C CYS A 6 8.67 -8.62 31.00
N LEU A 7 9.69 -7.75 31.04
CA LEU A 7 10.24 -7.03 29.88
C LEU A 7 10.55 -7.95 28.69
N GLY A 8 10.91 -9.21 28.95
CA GLY A 8 11.16 -10.22 27.92
C GLY A 8 9.94 -10.60 27.07
N SER A 9 8.71 -10.48 27.61
CA SER A 9 7.50 -10.82 26.86
C SER A 9 7.18 -9.79 25.76
N PHE A 10 7.49 -8.50 26.01
CA PHE A 10 7.30 -7.44 25.01
C PHE A 10 8.36 -7.51 23.91
N LEU A 11 9.61 -7.83 24.27
CA LEU A 11 10.69 -8.00 23.30
C LEU A 11 10.41 -9.18 22.36
N LEU A 12 9.97 -10.32 22.91
CA LEU A 12 9.62 -11.50 22.12
C LEU A 12 8.45 -11.21 21.16
N LEU A 13 7.39 -10.55 21.65
CA LEU A 13 6.25 -10.17 20.80
C LEU A 13 6.66 -9.19 19.69
N SER A 14 7.54 -8.24 20.00
CA SER A 14 8.08 -7.29 19.03
C SER A 14 8.93 -7.98 17.96
N ILE A 15 9.75 -8.96 18.34
CA ILE A 15 10.57 -9.76 17.41
C ILE A 15 9.66 -10.64 16.54
N VAL A 16 8.64 -11.29 17.12
CA VAL A 16 7.67 -12.09 16.36
C VAL A 16 6.90 -11.21 15.37
N LEU A 17 6.45 -10.03 15.78
CA LEU A 17 5.80 -9.07 14.89
C LEU A 17 6.73 -8.62 13.76
N LEU A 18 8.01 -8.34 14.04
CA LEU A 18 9.01 -7.99 13.02
C LEU A 18 9.23 -9.12 12.02
N LEU A 19 9.35 -10.37 12.49
CA LEU A 19 9.52 -11.55 11.64
C LEU A 19 8.28 -11.86 10.79
N CYS A 20 7.07 -11.53 11.26
CA CYS A 20 5.85 -11.70 10.48
C CYS A 20 5.69 -10.69 9.34
N VAL A 21 6.39 -9.54 9.36
CA VAL A 21 6.30 -8.52 8.31
C VAL A 21 7.05 -8.94 7.03
N GLU A 22 8.00 -9.88 7.11
CA GLU A 22 8.84 -10.27 5.98
C GLU A 22 8.19 -11.26 4.98
N LEU A 23 6.98 -11.74 5.26
CA LEU A 23 6.39 -12.88 4.52
C LEU A 23 5.50 -12.53 3.32
N VAL A 24 5.32 -11.26 2.97
CA VAL A 24 4.51 -10.87 1.81
C VAL A 24 5.39 -10.30 0.71
N GLN A 25 5.86 -11.18 -0.19
CA GLN A 25 6.46 -10.77 -1.46
C GLN A 25 5.39 -10.74 -2.55
N GLY A 26 4.94 -9.54 -2.88
CA GLY A 26 4.08 -9.29 -4.03
C GLY A 26 4.78 -8.31 -4.96
N ASN A 27 4.62 -8.53 -6.27
CA ASN A 27 4.98 -7.52 -7.24
C ASN A 27 3.87 -6.46 -7.28
N THR A 28 4.24 -5.22 -7.62
CA THR A 28 3.30 -4.11 -7.69
C THR A 28 3.52 -3.30 -8.95
N GLU A 29 2.47 -3.11 -9.73
CA GLU A 29 2.44 -2.10 -10.80
C GLU A 29 1.62 -0.90 -10.36
N LYS A 30 2.04 0.30 -10.79
CA LYS A 30 1.40 1.55 -10.40
C LYS A 30 1.19 2.50 -11.57
N LEU A 31 0.09 3.22 -11.51
CA LEU A 31 -0.25 4.33 -12.39
C LEU A 31 -0.68 5.51 -11.53
N MET A 32 0.02 6.63 -11.66
CA MET A 32 -0.34 7.89 -10.99
C MET A 32 -0.91 8.85 -12.05
N PHE A 33 -2.03 9.50 -11.75
CA PHE A 33 -2.64 10.45 -12.67
C PHE A 33 -3.41 11.54 -11.92
N SER A 34 -3.56 12.71 -12.56
CA SER A 34 -4.47 13.77 -12.10
C SER A 34 -5.83 13.59 -12.76
N ALA A 35 -6.93 13.89 -12.06
CA ALA A 35 -8.26 13.91 -12.69
C ALA A 35 -8.44 15.05 -13.70
N SER A 36 -7.60 16.10 -13.64
CA SER A 36 -7.63 17.21 -14.59
C SER A 36 -7.46 16.74 -16.04
N TRP A 37 -8.27 17.26 -16.94
CA TRP A 37 -8.18 16.95 -18.37
C TRP A 37 -6.75 17.10 -18.90
N ASP A 38 -6.32 16.12 -19.69
CA ASP A 38 -4.98 16.04 -20.27
C ASP A 38 -5.09 15.64 -21.74
N ASP A 39 -4.71 16.57 -22.63
CA ASP A 39 -4.80 16.38 -24.09
C ASP A 39 -3.86 15.28 -24.62
N GLN A 40 -2.91 14.79 -23.80
CA GLN A 40 -2.02 13.69 -24.17
C GLN A 40 -2.64 12.30 -23.93
N VAL A 41 -3.71 12.21 -23.14
CA VAL A 41 -4.37 10.94 -22.84
C VAL A 41 -5.38 10.62 -23.93
N GLU A 42 -5.35 9.37 -24.41
CA GLU A 42 -6.26 8.93 -25.46
C GLU A 42 -7.73 8.98 -25.02
N CYS A 43 -8.56 9.53 -25.91
CA CYS A 43 -10.00 9.64 -25.77
C CYS A 43 -10.72 8.40 -26.30
N ILE A 44 -11.60 7.80 -25.50
CA ILE A 44 -12.48 6.72 -25.93
C ILE A 44 -13.95 7.03 -25.65
N ASN A 45 -14.85 6.31 -26.33
CA ASN A 45 -16.28 6.35 -26.03
C ASN A 45 -16.54 5.78 -24.63
N ASP A 46 -17.56 6.29 -23.96
CA ASP A 46 -17.97 5.80 -22.65
C ASP A 46 -18.29 4.30 -22.70
N ARG A 47 -17.87 3.59 -21.65
CA ARG A 47 -18.10 2.15 -21.48
C ARG A 47 -18.91 1.90 -20.23
N GLN A 48 -19.85 0.95 -20.32
CA GLN A 48 -20.68 0.53 -19.20
C GLN A 48 -20.37 -0.88 -18.69
N ASP A 49 -19.49 -1.61 -19.38
CA ASP A 49 -19.12 -3.00 -19.10
C ASP A 49 -17.90 -3.15 -18.17
N GLY A 50 -17.33 -2.04 -17.69
CA GLY A 50 -16.17 -2.03 -16.80
C GLY A 50 -16.52 -2.09 -15.30
N HIS A 51 -15.54 -2.47 -14.49
CA HIS A 51 -15.69 -2.49 -13.04
C HIS A 51 -15.45 -1.12 -12.43
N VAL A 52 -16.40 -0.66 -11.64
CA VAL A 52 -16.36 0.68 -11.04
C VAL A 52 -15.45 0.70 -9.81
N LEU A 53 -14.52 1.65 -9.79
CA LEU A 53 -13.63 1.97 -8.67
C LEU A 53 -13.85 3.43 -8.27
N ASN A 54 -14.22 3.65 -7.01
CA ASN A 54 -14.52 4.97 -6.48
C ASN A 54 -13.46 5.43 -5.46
N PRO A 55 -13.10 6.72 -5.43
CA PRO A 55 -12.28 7.30 -4.37
C PRO A 55 -13.06 7.45 -3.05
N PRO A 56 -12.42 7.77 -1.91
CA PRO A 56 -10.97 8.00 -1.72
C PRO A 56 -10.14 6.71 -1.65
N TYR A 57 -10.80 5.56 -1.53
CA TYR A 57 -10.20 4.24 -1.50
C TYR A 57 -11.22 3.21 -2.02
N SER A 58 -10.87 2.47 -3.06
CA SER A 58 -11.59 1.27 -3.48
C SER A 58 -10.62 0.15 -3.80
N THR A 59 -11.04 -1.09 -3.54
CA THR A 59 -10.26 -2.28 -3.81
C THR A 59 -11.14 -3.39 -4.37
N THR A 60 -10.62 -4.15 -5.32
CA THR A 60 -11.27 -5.36 -5.80
C THR A 60 -10.23 -6.41 -6.18
N GLN A 61 -10.57 -7.67 -5.94
CA GLN A 61 -9.73 -8.82 -6.28
C GLN A 61 -10.24 -9.48 -7.54
N ARG A 62 -9.33 -9.82 -8.45
CA ARG A 62 -9.65 -10.40 -9.76
C ARG A 62 -8.65 -11.45 -10.21
N VAL A 63 -9.02 -12.14 -11.28
CA VAL A 63 -8.21 -13.19 -11.89
C VAL A 63 -8.09 -12.89 -13.37
N ILE A 64 -6.86 -12.79 -13.87
CA ILE A 64 -6.55 -12.57 -15.28
C ILE A 64 -5.68 -13.71 -15.80
N ILE A 65 -5.79 -14.05 -17.08
CA ILE A 65 -4.91 -15.02 -17.74
C ILE A 65 -3.94 -14.22 -18.60
N PRO A 66 -2.62 -14.30 -18.35
CA PRO A 66 -1.65 -13.52 -19.09
C PRO A 66 -1.64 -13.93 -20.57
N HIS A 67 -1.49 -12.95 -21.45
CA HIS A 67 -1.31 -13.19 -22.86
C HIS A 67 0.09 -13.76 -23.13
N SER A 68 0.14 -14.78 -23.98
CA SER A 68 1.38 -15.41 -24.42
C SER A 68 1.31 -15.58 -25.93
N PRO A 69 2.39 -15.27 -26.68
CA PRO A 69 2.40 -15.40 -28.14
C PRO A 69 2.18 -16.84 -28.62
N ASN A 70 2.41 -17.82 -27.75
CA ASN A 70 2.21 -19.23 -28.05
C ASN A 70 0.76 -19.70 -27.80
N THR A 71 -0.09 -18.85 -27.23
CA THR A 71 -1.44 -19.22 -26.81
C THR A 71 -2.47 -18.27 -27.41
N THR A 72 -3.42 -18.83 -28.15
CA THR A 72 -4.59 -18.08 -28.63
C THR A 72 -5.63 -18.00 -27.53
N ILE A 73 -5.55 -16.97 -26.69
CA ILE A 73 -6.59 -16.64 -25.71
C ILE A 73 -7.43 -15.47 -26.21
N THR A 74 -8.70 -15.44 -25.82
CA THR A 74 -9.59 -14.31 -26.12
C THR A 74 -9.16 -13.08 -25.30
N PRO A 75 -9.19 -11.86 -25.87
CA PRO A 75 -8.80 -10.64 -25.15
C PRO A 75 -9.55 -10.44 -23.82
N SER A 76 -10.80 -10.92 -23.73
CA SER A 76 -11.61 -10.89 -22.52
C SER A 76 -11.01 -11.63 -21.31
N LEU A 77 -10.03 -12.51 -21.53
CA LEU A 77 -9.35 -13.26 -20.47
C LEU A 77 -8.04 -12.61 -20.05
N SER A 78 -7.42 -11.79 -20.91
CA SER A 78 -6.13 -11.12 -20.68
C SER A 78 -6.25 -9.62 -20.50
N GLN A 79 -7.46 -9.08 -20.54
CA GLN A 79 -7.74 -7.66 -20.41
C GLN A 79 -8.97 -7.41 -19.55
N HIS A 80 -8.89 -6.43 -18.67
CA HIS A 80 -10.01 -5.96 -17.88
C HIS A 80 -10.16 -4.45 -17.95
N TRP A 81 -11.41 -4.01 -18.06
CA TRP A 81 -11.77 -2.59 -18.06
C TRP A 81 -12.25 -2.17 -16.67
N TYR A 82 -11.74 -1.03 -16.22
CA TYR A 82 -12.11 -0.40 -14.96
C TYR A 82 -12.61 1.01 -15.22
N ILE A 83 -13.76 1.35 -14.64
CA ILE A 83 -14.34 2.69 -14.68
C ILE A 83 -13.92 3.38 -13.38
N LEU A 84 -13.23 4.51 -13.50
CA LEU A 84 -12.86 5.35 -12.38
C LEU A 84 -13.90 6.46 -12.27
N ASP A 85 -14.82 6.30 -11.33
CA ASP A 85 -15.98 7.20 -11.18
C ASP A 85 -15.80 8.13 -9.98
N GLU A 86 -16.60 9.20 -9.95
CA GLU A 86 -16.59 10.19 -8.85
C GLU A 86 -15.22 10.82 -8.58
N LEU A 87 -14.37 10.91 -9.61
CA LEU A 87 -13.08 11.58 -9.51
C LEU A 87 -13.30 13.08 -9.34
N ARG A 88 -12.73 13.65 -8.29
CA ARG A 88 -12.69 15.10 -8.09
C ARG A 88 -11.61 15.73 -8.97
N THR A 89 -11.97 16.76 -9.73
CA THR A 89 -11.05 17.62 -10.46
C THR A 89 -9.96 18.18 -9.55
N ASP A 90 -8.76 18.36 -10.12
CA ASP A 90 -7.52 18.83 -9.46
C ASP A 90 -6.98 17.96 -8.31
N MET A 91 -7.48 16.74 -8.17
CA MET A 91 -6.91 15.74 -7.26
C MET A 91 -6.03 14.75 -8.02
N ASN A 92 -5.03 14.24 -7.31
CA ASN A 92 -4.14 13.19 -7.81
C ASN A 92 -4.60 11.83 -7.27
N TYR A 93 -4.46 10.79 -8.08
CA TYR A 93 -4.84 9.44 -7.76
C TYR A 93 -3.69 8.48 -8.06
N GLU A 94 -3.64 7.40 -7.29
CA GLU A 94 -2.79 6.24 -7.55
C GLU A 94 -3.69 5.02 -7.76
N LEU A 95 -3.48 4.35 -8.90
CA LEU A 95 -4.03 3.03 -9.16
C LEU A 95 -2.90 2.02 -9.03
N ARG A 96 -3.05 1.05 -8.14
CA ARG A 96 -2.08 -0.02 -7.91
C ARG A 96 -2.66 -1.37 -8.26
N ILE A 97 -1.83 -2.22 -8.84
CA ILE A 97 -2.08 -3.66 -8.97
C ILE A 97 -1.04 -4.37 -8.11
N SER A 98 -1.48 -5.30 -7.26
CA SER A 98 -0.62 -6.18 -6.46
C SER A 98 -0.90 -7.63 -6.81
N TYR A 99 0.14 -8.42 -7.03
CA TYR A 99 0.02 -9.82 -7.44
C TYR A 99 1.18 -10.68 -6.90
N PRO A 100 1.02 -12.01 -6.80
CA PRO A 100 2.07 -12.89 -6.29
C PRO A 100 3.35 -12.82 -7.13
N ALA A 101 4.50 -12.65 -6.48
CA ALA A 101 5.80 -12.65 -7.14
C ALA A 101 6.16 -14.00 -7.80
N THR A 102 5.44 -15.07 -7.43
CA THR A 102 5.58 -16.41 -8.02
C THR A 102 4.91 -16.54 -9.40
N SER A 103 4.15 -15.53 -9.82
CA SER A 103 3.49 -15.49 -11.13
C SER A 103 4.31 -14.65 -12.11
N PRO A 104 4.91 -15.23 -13.17
CA PRO A 104 5.73 -14.52 -14.14
C PRO A 104 4.86 -13.72 -15.11
N THR A 105 4.33 -12.59 -14.63
CA THR A 105 3.35 -11.77 -15.35
C THR A 105 3.70 -10.32 -15.26
N ASP A 106 3.71 -9.65 -16.40
CA ASP A 106 3.88 -8.21 -16.52
C ASP A 106 2.50 -7.58 -16.72
N PHE A 107 2.12 -6.68 -15.80
CA PHE A 107 0.87 -5.95 -15.91
C PHE A 107 1.10 -4.60 -16.59
N LYS A 108 0.19 -4.23 -17.49
CA LYS A 108 0.19 -2.92 -18.15
C LYS A 108 -1.11 -2.18 -17.86
N LEU A 109 -0.96 -0.94 -17.40
CA LEU A 109 -2.07 -0.05 -17.08
C LEU A 109 -2.13 1.06 -18.13
N THR A 110 -3.23 1.11 -18.90
CA THR A 110 -3.44 2.17 -19.89
C THR A 110 -4.63 3.03 -19.47
N LEU A 111 -4.40 4.33 -19.32
CA LEU A 111 -5.41 5.31 -18.93
C LEU A 111 -6.08 5.91 -20.17
N TYR A 112 -7.40 6.05 -20.09
CA TYR A 112 -8.22 6.69 -21.11
C TYR A 112 -9.15 7.73 -20.50
N GLN A 113 -9.46 8.76 -21.30
CA GLN A 113 -10.50 9.74 -20.99
C GLN A 113 -11.80 9.38 -21.70
N VAL A 114 -12.93 9.69 -21.06
CA VAL A 114 -14.26 9.51 -21.66
C VAL A 114 -14.64 10.78 -22.40
N CYS A 115 -14.77 10.69 -23.71
CA CYS A 115 -15.02 11.83 -24.57
C CYS A 115 -16.38 11.65 -25.25
N HIS A 116 -17.33 12.55 -24.96
CA HIS A 116 -18.63 12.53 -25.60
C HIS A 116 -18.55 13.32 -26.91
N LYS A 117 -18.80 12.66 -28.04
CA LYS A 117 -18.95 13.34 -29.33
C LYS A 117 -20.34 13.98 -29.43
N ASP A 118 -20.61 14.98 -28.59
CA ASP A 118 -21.79 15.82 -28.79
C ASP A 118 -21.41 17.03 -29.64
N ASN A 119 -22.24 17.29 -30.66
CA ASN A 119 -22.07 18.31 -31.70
C ASN A 119 -21.80 19.73 -31.15
N GLY A 120 -20.54 20.02 -30.77
CA GLY A 120 -20.03 21.37 -30.51
C GLY A 120 -19.96 21.81 -29.04
N ASN A 121 -20.31 20.95 -28.08
CA ASN A 121 -20.07 21.22 -26.66
C ASN A 121 -19.37 20.00 -26.04
N ASP A 122 -18.04 20.08 -25.93
CA ASP A 122 -17.23 19.12 -25.19
C ASP A 122 -17.59 19.19 -23.69
N ASN A 123 -18.65 18.50 -23.29
CA ASN A 123 -18.90 18.22 -21.89
C ASN A 123 -17.84 17.21 -21.45
N LYS A 124 -16.73 17.72 -20.91
CA LYS A 124 -15.65 16.93 -20.33
C LYS A 124 -16.20 16.21 -19.10
N ASN A 125 -16.59 14.96 -19.26
CA ASN A 125 -16.97 14.11 -18.14
C ASN A 125 -15.70 13.78 -17.33
N GLU A 126 -15.74 14.00 -16.03
CA GLU A 126 -14.62 13.75 -15.10
C GLU A 126 -14.36 12.24 -14.86
N ARG A 127 -14.99 11.37 -15.65
CA ARG A 127 -14.84 9.92 -15.59
C ARG A 127 -13.63 9.48 -16.41
N ARG A 128 -12.86 8.55 -15.85
CA ARG A 128 -11.74 7.91 -16.55
C ARG A 128 -11.95 6.43 -16.67
N ILE A 129 -11.29 5.83 -17.64
CA ILE A 129 -11.30 4.38 -17.84
C ILE A 129 -9.87 3.89 -17.83
N VAL A 130 -9.62 2.76 -17.17
CA VAL A 130 -8.33 2.08 -17.22
C VAL A 130 -8.49 0.70 -17.83
N LEU A 131 -7.64 0.42 -18.81
CA LEU A 131 -7.41 -0.93 -19.30
C LEU A 131 -6.25 -1.55 -18.52
N VAL A 132 -6.52 -2.71 -17.94
CA VAL A 132 -5.52 -3.57 -17.33
C VAL A 132 -5.26 -4.72 -18.29
N GLU A 133 -4.03 -4.83 -18.77
CA GLU A 133 -3.55 -5.95 -19.58
C GLU A 133 -2.53 -6.75 -18.77
N ALA A 134 -2.45 -8.05 -19.03
CA ALA A 134 -1.44 -8.91 -18.44
C ALA A 134 -0.75 -9.72 -19.55
N ASP A 135 0.57 -9.67 -19.58
CA ASP A 135 1.42 -10.41 -20.49
C ASP A 135 2.30 -11.38 -19.72
N TYR A 136 2.60 -12.54 -20.32
CA TYR A 136 3.52 -13.50 -19.71
C TYR A 136 4.96 -13.02 -19.83
N ALA A 137 5.64 -12.83 -18.69
CA ALA A 137 6.95 -12.19 -18.64
C ALA A 137 8.09 -13.04 -19.23
N GLY A 138 7.89 -14.35 -19.41
CA GLY A 138 8.88 -15.24 -20.04
C GLY A 138 10.15 -15.52 -19.23
N VAL A 139 10.26 -15.02 -17.99
CA VAL A 139 11.48 -15.15 -17.15
C VAL A 139 11.68 -16.54 -16.53
N SER A 140 10.66 -17.39 -16.53
CA SER A 140 10.73 -18.76 -15.98
C SER A 140 10.12 -19.76 -16.96
N ASN A 141 10.91 -20.66 -17.54
CA ASN A 141 10.44 -21.69 -18.47
C ASN A 141 9.76 -22.87 -17.75
N ILE A 142 8.77 -22.56 -16.89
CA ILE A 142 7.95 -23.55 -16.21
C ILE A 142 6.76 -23.85 -17.12
N PRO A 143 6.63 -25.07 -17.67
CA PRO A 143 5.57 -25.41 -18.62
C PRO A 143 4.17 -25.19 -18.04
N GLY A 144 3.30 -24.52 -18.79
CA GLY A 144 1.91 -24.26 -18.42
C GLY A 144 1.68 -23.01 -17.59
N MET A 145 2.73 -22.30 -17.16
CA MET A 145 2.59 -21.02 -16.44
C MET A 145 2.12 -19.88 -17.35
N GLU A 146 2.34 -20.00 -18.66
CA GLU A 146 1.91 -19.03 -19.68
C GLU A 146 0.39 -18.90 -19.83
N SER A 147 -0.37 -19.85 -19.31
CA SER A 147 -1.84 -19.84 -19.29
C SER A 147 -2.40 -19.93 -17.87
N ALA A 148 -1.54 -19.84 -16.85
CA ALA A 148 -1.96 -19.94 -15.47
C ALA A 148 -2.72 -18.68 -15.04
N PRO A 149 -3.90 -18.82 -14.41
CA PRO A 149 -4.66 -17.69 -13.91
C PRO A 149 -3.90 -16.98 -12.78
N VAL A 150 -3.77 -15.66 -12.90
CA VAL A 150 -3.10 -14.80 -11.93
C VAL A 150 -4.13 -14.02 -11.13
N LYS A 151 -4.15 -14.25 -9.82
CA LYS A 151 -4.91 -13.43 -8.88
C LYS A 151 -4.19 -12.12 -8.68
N TYR A 152 -4.91 -11.01 -8.76
CA TYR A 152 -4.40 -9.69 -8.45
C TYR A 152 -5.44 -8.87 -7.70
N ASP A 153 -4.94 -7.98 -6.86
CA ASP A 153 -5.74 -6.95 -6.19
C ASP A 153 -5.47 -5.62 -6.88
N ILE A 154 -6.54 -4.92 -7.27
CA ILE A 154 -6.44 -3.56 -7.77
C ILE A 154 -6.98 -2.60 -6.72
N VAL A 155 -6.29 -1.48 -6.53
CA VAL A 155 -6.60 -0.47 -5.52
C VAL A 155 -6.53 0.91 -6.16
N LEU A 156 -7.62 1.67 -6.07
CA LEU A 156 -7.65 3.09 -6.41
C LEU A 156 -7.60 3.89 -5.11
N GLU A 157 -6.64 4.81 -5.02
CA GLU A 157 -6.44 5.68 -3.87
C GLU A 157 -6.30 7.15 -4.26
N ASN A 158 -6.85 8.03 -3.44
CA ASN A 158 -6.61 9.47 -3.53
C ASN A 158 -5.29 9.84 -2.85
N LEU A 159 -4.49 10.67 -3.52
CA LEU A 159 -3.22 11.20 -3.05
C LEU A 159 -3.39 12.62 -2.54
N TYR A 160 -3.34 12.79 -1.21
CA TYR A 160 -3.30 14.10 -0.60
C TYR A 160 -1.91 14.71 -0.77
N LEU A 161 -1.85 16.01 -1.10
CA LEU A 161 -0.59 16.73 -1.36
C LEU A 161 0.31 16.08 -2.44
N GLY A 162 -0.27 15.24 -3.31
CA GLY A 162 0.44 14.56 -4.39
C GLY A 162 1.24 13.31 -3.99
N PHE A 163 1.33 12.95 -2.70
CA PHE A 163 2.10 11.76 -2.27
C PHE A 163 1.55 11.03 -1.03
N LEU A 164 0.62 11.64 -0.27
CA LEU A 164 0.08 11.01 0.94
C LEU A 164 -1.13 10.16 0.62
N PHE A 165 -1.02 8.85 0.85
CA PHE A 165 -2.14 7.92 0.73
C PHE A 165 -3.20 8.18 1.79
N TYR A 166 -4.47 8.00 1.41
CA TYR A 166 -5.59 8.08 2.35
C TYR A 166 -5.40 7.16 3.58
N GLN A 167 -4.76 6.00 3.45
CA GLN A 167 -4.57 5.08 4.59
C GLN A 167 -3.44 5.51 5.55
N VAL A 168 -2.54 6.41 5.15
CA VAL A 168 -1.35 6.78 5.94
C VAL A 168 -1.69 7.49 7.24
N TYR A 169 -2.84 8.17 7.36
CA TYR A 169 -3.21 8.83 8.63
C TYR A 169 -3.31 7.84 9.80
N LYS A 170 -3.68 6.57 9.54
CA LYS A 170 -3.75 5.53 10.58
C LYS A 170 -2.37 5.22 11.13
N ILE A 171 -1.37 5.12 10.26
CA ILE A 171 0.04 4.90 10.63
C ILE A 171 0.56 6.13 11.37
N ALA A 172 0.31 7.34 10.84
CA ALA A 172 0.71 8.59 11.49
C ALA A 172 0.11 8.72 12.91
N ALA A 173 -1.17 8.39 13.08
CA ALA A 173 -1.83 8.37 14.38
C ALA A 173 -1.21 7.33 15.33
N ALA A 174 -0.91 6.12 14.84
CA ALA A 174 -0.25 5.09 15.64
C ALA A 174 1.16 5.53 16.10
N VAL A 175 1.95 6.11 15.19
CA VAL A 175 3.27 6.68 15.51
C VAL A 175 3.15 7.78 16.56
N ALA A 176 2.19 8.69 16.41
CA ALA A 176 1.95 9.75 17.38
C ALA A 176 1.62 9.20 18.78
N VAL A 177 0.76 8.18 18.87
CA VAL A 177 0.45 7.51 20.15
C VAL A 177 1.69 6.87 20.76
N VAL A 178 2.49 6.16 19.98
CA VAL A 178 3.74 5.54 20.47
C VAL A 178 4.71 6.60 20.99
N LEU A 179 4.88 7.72 20.28
CA LEU A 179 5.72 8.83 20.69
C LEU A 179 5.22 9.48 21.99
N LEU A 180 3.90 9.69 22.12
CA LEU A 180 3.31 10.23 23.35
C LEU A 180 3.51 9.29 24.54
N LEU A 181 3.30 7.98 24.36
CA LEU A 181 3.57 7.00 25.42
C LEU A 181 5.05 6.95 25.80
N GLY A 182 5.94 7.00 24.81
CA GLY A 182 7.39 7.09 25.01
C GLY A 182 7.78 8.29 25.86
N GLN A 183 7.30 9.48 25.46
CA GLN A 183 7.62 10.76 26.08
C GLN A 183 7.05 10.89 27.51
N PHE A 184 5.78 10.54 27.70
CA PHE A 184 5.07 10.82 28.95
C PHE A 184 5.08 9.67 29.96
N ILE A 185 5.31 8.42 29.52
CA ILE A 185 5.24 7.25 30.40
C ILE A 185 6.61 6.57 30.53
N ILE A 186 7.26 6.27 29.41
CA ILE A 186 8.50 5.47 29.42
C ILE A 186 9.66 6.31 29.94
N LEU A 187 9.89 7.49 29.36
CA LEU A 187 11.00 8.38 29.73
C LEU A 187 11.02 8.75 31.21
N PRO A 188 9.91 9.20 31.85
CA PRO A 188 9.90 9.52 33.28
C PRO A 188 10.19 8.31 34.18
N LYS A 189 9.75 7.11 33.78
CA LYS A 189 10.05 5.88 34.52
C LYS A 189 11.52 5.51 34.44
N VAL A 190 12.10 5.58 33.25
CA VAL A 190 13.53 5.32 33.04
C VAL A 190 14.38 6.31 33.82
N GLN A 191 14.04 7.61 33.77
CA GLN A 191 14.72 8.64 34.55
C GLN A 191 14.68 8.34 36.05
N ARG A 192 13.52 7.97 36.61
CA ARG A 192 13.39 7.59 38.03
C ARG A 192 14.28 6.41 38.40
N ILE A 193 14.35 5.38 37.56
CA ILE A 193 15.19 4.19 37.81
C ILE A 193 16.68 4.56 37.79
N ILE A 194 17.11 5.36 36.81
CA ILE A 194 18.51 5.81 36.70
C ILE A 194 18.89 6.66 37.92
N THR A 195 18.02 7.60 38.32
CA THR A 195 18.26 8.45 39.50
C THR A 195 18.35 7.60 40.77
N GLN A 196 17.47 6.62 40.96
CA GLN A 196 17.52 5.70 42.11
C GLN A 196 18.81 4.88 42.13
N ALA A 197 19.19 4.25 41.01
CA ALA A 197 20.43 3.48 40.92
C ALA A 197 21.68 4.33 41.19
N SER A 198 21.67 5.60 40.76
CA SER A 198 22.76 6.54 41.03
C SER A 198 22.87 6.91 42.52
N MET A 199 21.74 7.06 43.21
CA MET A 199 21.70 7.34 44.65
C MET A 199 22.17 6.14 45.48
N ASP A 200 21.72 4.93 45.14
CA ASP A 200 22.12 3.69 45.83
C ASP A 200 23.63 3.42 45.70
N SER A 201 24.19 3.66 44.52
CA SER A 201 25.64 3.55 44.27
C SER A 201 26.46 4.53 45.13
N LYS A 202 25.98 5.77 45.26
CA LYS A 202 26.64 6.78 46.09
C LYS A 202 26.63 6.41 47.58
N ASN A 203 25.48 6.00 48.10
CA ASN A 203 25.34 5.58 49.51
C ASN A 203 26.25 4.39 49.86
N ASN A 204 26.41 3.42 48.95
CA ASN A 204 27.31 2.29 49.16
C ASN A 204 28.79 2.71 49.22
N ASN A 205 29.22 3.67 48.41
CA ASN A 205 30.59 4.18 48.44
C ASN A 205 30.88 4.96 49.74
N ASP A 206 29.91 5.75 50.23
CA ASP A 206 30.06 6.48 51.49
C ASP A 206 30.15 5.53 52.70
N HIS A 207 29.41 4.41 52.66
CA HIS A 207 29.51 3.35 53.67
C HIS A 207 30.86 2.62 53.69
N LEU A 208 31.54 2.51 52.55
CA LEU A 208 32.87 1.87 52.48
C LEU A 208 33.95 2.77 53.09
N LYS A 209 33.90 4.09 52.86
CA LYS A 209 34.87 5.03 53.43
C LYS A 209 34.87 5.04 54.96
N HIS A 210 33.69 4.96 55.59
CA HIS A 210 33.59 4.93 57.05
C HIS A 210 34.08 3.62 57.70
N LYS A 211 34.40 2.57 56.93
CA LYS A 211 35.01 1.33 57.47
C LYS A 211 36.54 1.34 57.44
N GLU A 212 37.16 2.28 56.74
CA GLU A 212 38.61 2.36 56.59
C GLU A 212 39.27 3.32 57.60
N GLU A 213 38.46 4.06 58.37
CA GLU A 213 38.88 4.90 59.51
C GLU A 213 38.71 4.16 60.84
#